data_AF-A0A4R4QDB6-F1
#
_entry.id   AF-A0A4R4QDB6-F1
#
_cell.length_a   1.000
_cell.length_b   1.000
_cell.length_c   1.000
_cell.angle_alpha   90.00
_cell.angle_beta   90.00
_cell.angle_gamma   90.00
#
_symmetry.space_group_name_H-M   'P 1'
#
loop_
_entity.id
_entity.type
_entity.pdbx_description
1 polymer ?
#
loop_
_entity_poly.entity_id
_entity_poly.type
_entity_poly.pdbx_seq_one_letter_code
_entity_poly.pdbx_strand_id
1 'polypeptide(L)'
;MKFQRTDLIKRVQAEIGRRILAAEEANTKAREKTERERQEYVDRTADEWRTFVGNINAALDAGRPVTSEDCPKVLKDGWMDRVQLRPAERWEPPTERVPDTAALTTLLDLLEAATDDEVTTSSLERMGFRTAQLFRR
;
A
#
# COMPACT_ATOMS: atom_id res chain seq x y z
N MET A 1 -21.96 -28.50 -13.14
CA MET A 1 -21.29 -28.01 -14.35
C MET A 1 -19.95 -28.71 -14.48
N LYS A 2 -19.47 -28.95 -15.70
CA LYS A 2 -18.15 -29.54 -15.98
C LYS A 2 -17.26 -28.50 -16.66
N PHE A 3 -15.98 -28.54 -16.36
CA PHE A 3 -14.99 -27.60 -16.89
C PHE A 3 -13.82 -28.37 -17.50
N GLN A 4 -13.34 -27.87 -18.63
CA GLN A 4 -12.05 -28.29 -19.17
C GLN A 4 -10.94 -27.74 -18.25
N ARG A 5 -10.05 -28.62 -17.78
CA ARG A 5 -8.95 -28.27 -16.85
C ARG A 5 -8.14 -27.09 -17.38
N THR A 6 -7.74 -27.15 -18.65
CA THR A 6 -6.95 -26.12 -19.34
C THR A 6 -7.65 -24.75 -19.37
N ASP A 7 -8.98 -24.72 -19.58
CA ASP A 7 -9.74 -23.48 -19.57
C ASP A 7 -9.88 -22.91 -18.16
N LEU A 8 -9.98 -23.78 -17.16
CA LEU A 8 -10.05 -23.38 -15.76
C LEU A 8 -8.72 -22.78 -15.29
N ILE A 9 -7.59 -23.40 -15.64
CA ILE A 9 -6.23 -22.89 -15.40
C ILE A 9 -6.08 -21.47 -15.98
N LYS A 10 -6.42 -21.27 -17.26
CA LYS A 10 -6.34 -19.95 -17.92
C LYS A 10 -7.18 -18.89 -17.19
N ARG A 11 -8.38 -19.26 -16.72
CA ARG A 11 -9.26 -18.34 -15.99
C ARG A 11 -8.71 -17.98 -14.61
N VAL A 12 -8.18 -18.96 -13.88
CA VAL A 12 -7.55 -18.73 -12.57
C VAL A 12 -6.31 -17.84 -12.72
N GLN A 13 -5.45 -18.10 -13.71
CA GLN A 13 -4.29 -17.26 -14.02
C GLN A 13 -4.72 -15.82 -14.37
N ALA A 14 -5.75 -15.64 -15.20
CA ALA A 14 -6.27 -14.32 -15.53
C ALA A 14 -6.84 -13.59 -14.30
N GLU A 15 -7.50 -14.30 -13.39
CA GLU A 15 -8.02 -13.73 -12.15
C GLU A 15 -6.91 -13.32 -11.18
N ILE A 16 -5.86 -14.16 -11.04
CA ILE A 16 -4.66 -13.81 -10.27
C ILE A 16 -4.03 -12.55 -10.83
N GLY A 17 -3.81 -12.49 -12.14
CA GLY A 17 -3.23 -11.32 -12.82
C GLY A 17 -4.05 -10.05 -12.60
N ARG A 18 -5.39 -10.12 -12.74
CA ARG A 18 -6.29 -8.98 -12.48
C ARG A 18 -6.18 -8.46 -11.04
N ARG A 19 -6.07 -9.37 -10.06
CA ARG A 19 -5.96 -9.02 -8.64
C ARG A 19 -4.62 -8.40 -8.29
N ILE A 20 -3.53 -8.88 -8.88
CA ILE A 20 -2.19 -8.31 -8.71
C ILE A 20 -2.17 -6.88 -9.28
N LEU A 21 -2.65 -6.69 -10.51
CA LEU A 21 -2.69 -5.37 -11.15
C LEU A 21 -3.50 -4.36 -10.33
N ALA A 22 -4.69 -4.75 -9.84
CA ALA A 22 -5.49 -3.90 -8.98
C ALA A 22 -4.75 -3.50 -7.68
N ALA A 23 -3.99 -4.42 -7.09
CA ALA A 23 -3.17 -4.13 -5.91
C ALA A 23 -1.98 -3.21 -6.22
N GLU A 24 -1.34 -3.36 -7.38
CA GLU A 24 -0.26 -2.47 -7.82
C GLU A 24 -0.77 -1.04 -8.07
N GLU A 25 -1.93 -0.90 -8.70
CA GLU A 25 -2.59 0.40 -8.91
C GLU A 25 -2.95 1.06 -7.57
N ALA A 26 -3.54 0.30 -6.64
CA ALA A 26 -3.86 0.76 -5.29
C ALA A 26 -2.63 1.29 -4.55
N ASN A 27 -1.54 0.51 -4.57
CA ASN A 27 -0.28 0.87 -3.94
C ASN A 27 0.36 2.10 -4.59
N THR A 28 0.27 2.22 -5.92
CA THR A 28 0.78 3.37 -6.67
C THR A 28 0.03 4.65 -6.27
N LYS A 29 -1.30 4.63 -6.25
CA LYS A 29 -2.13 5.76 -5.82
C LYS A 29 -1.85 6.17 -4.37
N ALA A 30 -1.68 5.19 -3.48
CA ALA A 30 -1.34 5.46 -2.09
C ALA A 30 0.05 6.12 -1.95
N ARG A 31 1.04 5.68 -2.72
CA ARG A 31 2.37 6.29 -2.77
C ARG A 31 2.33 7.72 -3.33
N GLU A 32 1.61 7.95 -4.41
CA GLU A 32 1.45 9.29 -5.00
C GLU A 32 0.79 10.27 -4.02
N LYS A 33 -0.26 9.83 -3.31
CA LYS A 33 -0.90 10.64 -2.27
C LYS A 33 0.09 11.00 -1.15
N THR A 34 0.84 10.00 -0.67
CA THR A 34 1.84 10.17 0.39
C THR A 34 2.94 11.16 -0.04
N GLU A 35 3.42 11.05 -1.27
CA GLU A 35 4.48 11.92 -1.79
C GLU A 35 3.99 13.37 -1.97
N ARG A 36 2.75 13.55 -2.43
CA ARG A 36 2.13 14.88 -2.51
C ARG A 36 2.01 15.54 -1.14
N GLU A 37 1.49 14.81 -0.15
CA GLU A 37 1.37 15.32 1.23
C GLU A 37 2.75 15.62 1.84
N ARG A 38 3.77 14.85 1.50
CA ARG A 38 5.16 15.10 1.89
C ARG A 38 5.65 16.42 1.30
N GLN A 39 5.42 16.63 0.01
CA GLN A 39 5.84 17.85 -0.67
C GLN A 39 5.12 19.09 -0.13
N GLU A 40 3.80 19.01 0.11
CA GLU A 40 3.03 20.09 0.73
C GLU A 40 3.54 20.44 2.14
N TYR A 41 3.94 19.43 2.93
CA TYR A 41 4.57 19.65 4.23
C TYR A 41 5.92 20.37 4.10
N VAL A 42 6.77 19.92 3.18
CA VAL A 42 8.07 20.55 2.91
C VAL A 42 7.88 21.99 2.46
N ASP A 43 7.00 22.25 1.50
CA ASP A 43 6.75 23.59 0.96
C ASP A 43 6.24 24.55 2.05
N ARG A 44 5.31 24.07 2.90
CA ARG A 44 4.79 24.88 4.02
C ARG A 44 5.84 25.21 5.07
N THR A 45 6.79 24.31 5.32
CA THR A 45 7.77 24.45 6.42
C THR A 45 9.13 24.96 5.95
N ALA A 46 9.38 25.03 4.64
CA ALA A 46 10.67 25.39 4.07
C ALA A 46 11.14 26.79 4.48
N ASP A 47 10.23 27.78 4.47
CA ASP A 47 10.57 29.15 4.85
C ASP A 47 10.84 29.25 6.36
N GLU A 48 10.04 28.57 7.19
CA GLU A 48 10.25 28.51 8.65
C GLU A 48 11.59 27.83 8.99
N TRP A 49 11.96 26.77 8.27
CA TRP A 49 13.27 26.11 8.39
C TRP A 49 14.41 27.04 7.99
N ARG A 50 14.30 27.74 6.85
CA ARG A 50 15.32 28.70 6.40
C ARG A 50 15.50 29.83 7.42
N THR A 51 14.41 30.38 7.94
CA THR A 51 14.44 31.41 8.98
C THR A 51 15.09 30.90 10.26
N PHE A 52 14.73 29.69 10.70
CA PHE A 52 15.32 29.08 11.89
C PHE A 52 16.83 28.89 11.73
N VAL A 53 17.29 28.30 10.62
CA VAL A 53 18.72 28.11 10.33
C VAL A 53 19.45 29.45 10.28
N GLY A 54 18.85 30.47 9.67
CA GLY A 54 19.42 31.83 9.66
C GLY A 54 19.59 32.41 11.06
N ASN A 55 18.60 32.23 11.94
CA ASN A 55 18.66 32.69 13.33
C ASN A 55 19.73 31.95 14.15
N ILE A 56 19.88 30.64 13.93
CA ILE A 56 20.93 29.82 14.57
C ILE A 56 22.31 30.29 14.13
N ASN A 57 22.54 30.45 12.82
CA ASN A 57 23.82 30.92 12.31
C ASN A 57 24.16 32.31 12.85
N ALA A 58 23.21 33.24 12.87
CA ALA A 58 23.41 34.56 13.45
C ALA A 58 23.70 34.52 14.96
N ALA A 59 23.13 33.57 15.71
CA ALA A 59 23.44 33.38 17.12
C ALA A 59 24.86 32.83 17.32
N LEU A 60 25.27 31.84 16.53
CA LEU A 60 26.62 31.26 16.56
C LEU A 60 27.68 32.29 16.16
N ASP A 61 27.45 33.06 15.10
CA ASP A 61 28.35 34.13 14.64
C ASP A 61 28.53 35.23 15.71
N ALA A 62 27.47 35.48 16.50
CA ALA A 62 27.51 36.39 17.64
C ALA A 62 28.09 35.76 18.93
N GLY A 63 28.56 34.51 18.88
CA GLY A 63 29.08 33.78 20.05
C GLY A 63 28.02 33.48 21.11
N ARG A 64 26.73 33.52 20.77
CA ARG A 64 25.63 33.23 21.70
C ARG A 64 25.35 31.72 21.71
N PRO A 65 25.13 31.12 22.90
CA PRO A 65 24.77 29.72 23.00
C PRO A 65 23.39 29.48 22.38
N VAL A 66 23.29 28.41 21.60
CA VAL A 66 22.03 27.92 21.02
C VAL A 66 21.47 26.84 21.92
N THR A 67 20.19 26.97 22.25
CA THR A 67 19.48 26.06 23.14
C THR A 67 18.29 25.43 22.43
N SER A 68 17.70 24.40 23.05
CA SER A 68 16.46 23.83 22.54
C SER A 68 15.32 24.86 22.49
N GLU A 69 15.35 25.91 23.31
CA GLU A 69 14.32 26.96 23.34
C GLU A 69 14.26 27.77 22.05
N ASP A 70 15.40 27.94 21.36
CA ASP A 70 15.53 28.68 20.10
C ASP A 70 14.85 27.99 18.91
N CYS A 71 14.52 26.71 19.04
CA CYS A 71 13.75 25.99 18.03
C CYS A 71 12.26 26.36 18.09
N PRO A 72 11.66 26.86 16.99
CA PRO A 72 10.24 27.19 16.91
C PRO A 72 9.35 26.02 17.34
N LYS A 73 8.25 26.30 18.06
CA LYS A 73 7.31 25.25 18.51
C LYS A 73 6.78 24.39 17.36
N VAL A 74 6.50 25.00 16.20
CA VAL A 74 6.06 24.29 14.99
C VAL A 74 7.10 23.28 14.50
N LEU A 75 8.39 23.57 14.66
CA LEU A 75 9.47 22.63 14.33
C LEU A 75 9.65 21.59 15.44
N LYS A 76 9.57 21.97 16.72
CA LYS A 76 9.64 21.04 17.88
C LYS A 76 8.56 19.97 17.84
N ASP A 77 7.32 20.37 17.61
CA ASP A 77 6.16 19.47 17.55
C ASP A 77 6.23 18.56 16.31
N GLY A 78 7.01 18.95 15.28
CA GLY A 78 7.28 18.14 14.10
C GLY A 78 8.55 17.29 14.17
N TRP A 79 9.45 17.52 15.14
CA TRP A 79 10.79 16.90 15.16
C TRP A 79 10.91 15.66 16.04
N MET A 80 10.11 15.54 17.10
CA MET A 80 10.44 14.59 18.17
C MET A 80 9.85 13.19 18.03
N ASP A 81 8.97 12.91 17.06
CA ASP A 81 8.38 11.56 17.02
C ASP A 81 7.99 10.97 15.66
N ARG A 82 8.55 11.50 14.56
CA ARG A 82 8.64 10.94 13.18
C ARG A 82 8.58 12.10 12.18
N VAL A 83 9.09 11.87 10.97
CA VAL A 83 8.52 12.47 9.74
C VAL A 83 7.07 11.96 9.61
N GLN A 84 6.20 12.31 10.55
CA GLN A 84 4.77 12.14 10.45
C GLN A 84 4.33 13.33 9.61
N LEU A 85 4.10 13.06 8.33
CA LEU A 85 2.98 13.63 7.61
C LEU A 85 1.87 13.90 8.65
N ARG A 86 1.52 15.18 8.90
CA ARG A 86 0.42 15.49 9.83
C ARG A 86 -0.74 14.57 9.43
N PRO A 87 -1.26 13.69 10.29
CA PRO A 87 -2.51 13.04 9.99
C PRO A 87 -3.59 14.11 10.14
N ALA A 88 -3.82 14.89 9.08
CA ALA A 88 -5.01 15.74 9.00
C ALA A 88 -6.28 14.89 8.92
N GLU A 89 -6.15 13.61 8.58
CA GLU A 89 -7.19 12.60 8.67
C GLU A 89 -6.52 11.35 9.23
N ARG A 90 -7.24 10.54 10.04
CA ARG A 90 -6.73 9.25 10.52
C ARG A 90 -6.05 8.56 9.34
N TRP A 91 -4.78 8.16 9.49
CA TRP A 91 -4.19 7.24 8.53
C TRP A 91 -5.06 5.99 8.56
N GLU A 92 -5.95 5.88 7.58
CA GLU A 92 -6.69 4.68 7.32
C GLU A 92 -5.77 3.84 6.45
N PRO A 93 -5.39 2.62 6.89
CA PRO A 93 -4.69 1.71 6.01
C PRO A 93 -5.51 1.60 4.72
N PRO A 94 -4.87 1.57 3.54
CA PRO A 94 -5.59 1.51 2.28
C PRO A 94 -6.71 0.46 2.38
N THR A 95 -7.96 0.92 2.31
CA THR A 95 -9.15 0.08 2.46
C THR A 95 -9.28 -0.93 1.33
N GLU A 96 -8.52 -0.73 0.25
CA GLU A 96 -8.27 -1.73 -0.76
C GLU A 96 -7.41 -2.85 -0.17
N ARG A 97 -8.09 -3.80 0.49
CA ARG A 97 -7.51 -5.12 0.79
C ARG A 97 -6.85 -5.62 -0.48
N VAL A 98 -5.52 -5.75 -0.45
CA VAL A 98 -4.79 -6.54 -1.44
C VAL A 98 -5.52 -7.87 -1.53
N PRO A 99 -6.07 -8.24 -2.70
CA PRO A 99 -6.84 -9.45 -2.81
C PRO A 99 -5.93 -10.62 -2.46
N ASP A 100 -6.30 -11.39 -1.44
CA ASP A 100 -5.56 -12.60 -1.11
C ASP A 100 -5.64 -13.56 -2.30
N THR A 101 -4.50 -13.73 -2.98
CA THR A 101 -4.34 -14.64 -4.10
C THR A 101 -3.93 -16.03 -3.65
N ALA A 102 -3.60 -16.25 -2.37
CA ALA A 102 -3.09 -17.54 -1.89
C ALA A 102 -4.05 -18.68 -2.22
N ALA A 103 -5.35 -18.48 -1.99
CA ALA A 103 -6.37 -19.46 -2.35
C ALA A 103 -6.39 -19.75 -3.86
N LEU A 104 -6.25 -18.73 -4.72
CA LEU A 104 -6.25 -18.91 -6.18
C LEU A 104 -4.96 -19.59 -6.67
N THR A 105 -3.82 -19.27 -6.07
CA THR A 105 -2.55 -19.94 -6.34
C THR A 105 -2.60 -21.41 -5.93
N THR A 106 -3.14 -21.71 -4.74
CA THR A 106 -3.37 -23.11 -4.31
C THR A 106 -4.32 -23.85 -5.27
N LEU A 107 -5.37 -23.18 -5.78
CA LEU A 107 -6.23 -23.77 -6.79
C LEU A 107 -5.47 -24.07 -8.08
N LEU A 108 -4.61 -23.14 -8.52
CA LEU A 108 -3.80 -23.33 -9.71
C LEU A 108 -2.88 -24.55 -9.58
N ASP A 109 -2.16 -24.66 -8.46
CA ASP A 109 -1.26 -25.78 -8.17
C ASP A 109 -2.02 -27.13 -8.20
N LEU A 110 -3.21 -27.17 -7.60
CA LEU A 110 -4.07 -28.36 -7.59
C LEU A 110 -4.59 -28.73 -8.98
N LEU A 111 -4.91 -27.74 -9.82
CA LEU A 111 -5.37 -27.96 -11.19
C LEU A 111 -4.23 -28.39 -12.12
N GLU A 112 -3.00 -27.92 -11.88
CA GLU A 112 -1.82 -28.34 -12.64
C GLU A 112 -1.39 -29.77 -12.29
N ALA A 113 -1.58 -30.19 -11.04
CA ALA A 113 -1.29 -31.55 -10.58
C ALA A 113 -2.37 -32.59 -10.94
N ALA A 114 -3.57 -32.14 -11.34
CA ALA A 114 -4.68 -33.03 -11.70
C ALA A 114 -4.52 -33.61 -13.13
N THR A 115 -4.97 -34.84 -13.33
CA THR A 115 -5.08 -35.49 -14.66
C THR A 115 -6.05 -34.72 -15.58
N ASP A 116 -5.96 -34.94 -16.90
CA ASP A 116 -6.80 -34.29 -17.93
C ASP A 116 -8.27 -34.76 -17.92
N ASP A 117 -8.87 -34.80 -16.73
CA ASP A 117 -10.26 -35.15 -16.53
C ASP A 117 -11.13 -33.89 -16.40
N GLU A 118 -12.40 -33.99 -16.78
CA GLU A 118 -13.35 -32.90 -16.60
C GLU A 118 -13.53 -32.57 -15.11
N VAL A 119 -13.19 -31.33 -14.72
CA VAL A 119 -13.35 -30.87 -13.34
C VAL A 119 -14.81 -30.51 -13.09
N THR A 120 -15.41 -31.07 -12.03
CA THR A 120 -16.81 -30.79 -11.67
C THR A 120 -16.92 -29.71 -10.61
N THR A 121 -18.06 -28.99 -10.57
CA THR A 121 -18.41 -28.05 -9.48
C THR A 121 -18.23 -28.68 -8.09
N SER A 122 -18.70 -29.92 -7.93
CA SER A 122 -18.57 -30.70 -6.70
C SER A 122 -17.13 -31.07 -6.33
N SER A 123 -16.23 -31.20 -7.31
CA SER A 123 -14.80 -31.43 -7.06
C SER A 123 -14.14 -30.17 -6.49
N LEU A 124 -14.47 -29.00 -7.06
CA LEU A 124 -13.97 -27.70 -6.59
C LEU A 124 -14.46 -27.36 -5.18
N GLU A 125 -15.74 -27.64 -4.89
CA GLU A 125 -16.31 -27.43 -3.56
C GLU A 125 -15.67 -28.34 -2.50
N ARG A 126 -15.38 -29.61 -2.84
CA ARG A 126 -14.62 -30.52 -1.95
C ARG A 126 -13.20 -30.04 -1.66
N MET A 127 -12.59 -29.30 -2.59
CA MET A 127 -11.29 -28.65 -2.41
C MET A 127 -11.39 -27.33 -1.61
N GLY A 128 -12.58 -26.94 -1.15
CA GLY A 128 -12.80 -25.74 -0.35
C GLY A 128 -13.10 -24.48 -1.17
N PHE A 129 -13.23 -24.59 -2.49
CA PHE A 129 -13.49 -23.44 -3.36
C PHE A 129 -14.97 -23.21 -3.58
N ARG A 130 -15.46 -22.02 -3.24
CA ARG A 130 -16.82 -21.60 -3.63
C ARG A 130 -16.79 -21.18 -5.09
N THR A 131 -17.43 -21.95 -5.97
CA THR A 131 -17.51 -21.68 -7.41
C THR A 131 -18.06 -20.29 -7.75
N ALA A 132 -18.94 -19.73 -6.91
CA ALA A 132 -19.42 -18.35 -7.04
C ALA A 132 -18.29 -17.28 -7.00
N GLN A 133 -17.12 -17.58 -6.43
CA GLN A 133 -15.96 -16.68 -6.36
C GLN A 133 -15.09 -16.73 -7.61
N LEU A 134 -15.13 -17.82 -8.39
CA LEU A 134 -14.32 -18.02 -9.59
C LEU A 134 -15.01 -17.53 -10.87
N PHE A 135 -16.33 -17.27 -10.81
CA PHE A 135 -17.16 -17.03 -11.99
C PHE A 135 -18.13 -15.85 -11.85
N ARG A 136 -17.84 -14.85 -11.00
CA ARG A 136 -18.56 -13.57 -11.09
C ARG A 136 -18.24 -12.94 -12.45
N ARG A 137 -19.26 -12.86 -13.31
CA ARG A 137 -19.25 -12.06 -14.53
C ARG A 137 -19.11 -10.58 -14.18
#